data_AF-A0ABD0R0E1-F1
#
_entry.id   AF-A0ABD0R0E1-F1
#
_cell.length_a   1.000
_cell.length_b   1.000
_cell.length_c   1.000
_cell.angle_alpha   90.00
_cell.angle_beta   90.00
_cell.angle_gamma   90.00
#
_symmetry.space_group_name_H-M   'P 1'
#
loop_
_entity.id
_entity.type
_entity.pdbx_description
1 polymer ?
#
loop_
_entity_poly.entity_id
_entity_poly.type
_entity_poly.pdbx_seq_one_letter_code
_entity_poly.pdbx_strand_id
1 'polypeptide(L)' 'MPPQLPSQNQPSTRVLQGDLASLSASLREFIENSVNLCQPDGLHICDGSDEENRSILRLLEEQGVIKRLSKYNN' A
#
# COMPACT_ATOMS: atom_id res chain seq x y z
N MET A 1 20.28 -31.47 18.93
CA MET A 1 20.60 -30.51 17.84
C MET A 1 20.50 -29.11 18.42
N PRO A 2 21.26 -28.12 17.92
CA PRO A 2 21.01 -26.72 18.24
C PRO A 2 19.60 -26.32 17.74
N PRO A 3 18.86 -25.46 18.46
CA PRO A 3 17.67 -24.84 17.88
C PRO A 3 18.12 -23.94 16.73
N GLN A 4 17.70 -24.26 15.50
CA GLN A 4 17.85 -23.34 14.39
C GLN A 4 16.98 -22.12 14.69
N LEU A 5 17.55 -20.91 14.66
CA LEU A 5 16.72 -19.71 14.66
C LEU A 5 15.85 -19.76 13.39
N PRO A 6 14.54 -19.47 13.47
CA PRO A 6 13.74 -19.34 12.25
C PRO A 6 14.37 -18.24 11.40
N SER A 7 14.74 -18.57 10.16
CA SER A 7 15.22 -17.58 9.20
C SER A 7 14.21 -16.44 9.15
N GLN A 8 14.67 -15.20 9.34
CA GLN A 8 13.81 -14.03 9.25
C GLN A 8 13.36 -13.83 7.80
N ASN A 9 12.34 -14.59 7.42
CA ASN A 9 11.56 -14.40 6.21
C ASN A 9 10.71 -13.13 6.40
N GLN A 10 11.39 -11.97 6.44
CA GLN A 10 10.75 -10.67 6.42
C GLN A 10 9.74 -10.68 5.26
N PRO A 11 8.45 -10.37 5.49
CA PRO A 11 7.49 -10.27 4.42
C PRO A 11 7.90 -9.08 3.55
N SER A 12 8.62 -9.38 2.46
CA SER A 12 9.13 -8.43 1.48
C SER A 12 7.95 -7.83 0.71
N THR A 13 7.23 -6.96 1.40
CA THR A 13 5.88 -6.54 1.02
C THR A 13 5.98 -5.69 -0.21
N ARG A 14 5.21 -6.08 -1.23
CA ARG A 14 5.36 -5.55 -2.57
C ARG A 14 4.90 -4.09 -2.59
N VAL A 15 5.85 -3.16 -2.57
CA VAL A 15 5.56 -1.74 -2.81
C VAL A 15 5.07 -1.61 -4.25
N LEU A 16 3.84 -1.13 -4.42
CA LEU A 16 3.16 -0.93 -5.69
C LEU A 16 3.33 0.52 -6.17
N GLN A 17 3.36 1.48 -5.25
CA GLN A 17 3.60 2.89 -5.51
C GLN A 17 4.42 3.52 -4.37
N GLY A 18 5.28 4.47 -4.73
CA GLY A 18 6.16 5.20 -3.83
C GLY A 18 7.42 4.43 -3.43
N ASP A 19 8.17 4.99 -2.49
CA ASP A 19 9.40 4.41 -1.97
C ASP A 19 9.46 4.52 -0.44
N LEU A 20 9.68 3.40 0.24
CA LEU A 20 9.85 3.34 1.69
C LEU A 20 11.14 4.04 2.15
N ALA A 21 12.23 4.01 1.38
CA ALA A 21 13.50 4.59 1.81
C ALA A 21 13.44 6.12 1.92
N SER A 22 12.62 6.78 1.10
CA SER A 22 12.32 8.21 1.15
C SER A 22 11.62 8.67 2.44
N LEU A 23 10.92 7.76 3.13
CA LEU A 23 10.17 8.08 4.34
C LEU A 23 11.08 8.22 5.57
N SER A 24 10.62 8.94 6.59
CA SER A 24 11.32 9.05 7.88
C SER A 24 11.39 7.69 8.59
N ALA A 25 12.43 7.50 9.42
CA ALA A 25 12.66 6.22 10.10
C ALA A 25 11.47 5.77 10.96
N SER A 26 10.87 6.69 11.74
CA SER A 26 9.69 6.40 12.56
C SER A 26 8.45 6.01 11.75
N LEU A 27 8.30 6.55 10.53
CA LEU A 27 7.20 6.19 9.64
C LEU A 27 7.44 4.83 8.99
N ARG A 28 8.69 4.51 8.60
CA ARG A 28 9.06 3.16 8.14
C ARG A 28 8.79 2.12 9.22
N GLU A 29 9.26 2.33 10.44
CA GLU A 29 9.06 1.40 11.56
C GLU A 29 7.56 1.16 11.85
N PHE A 30 6.73 2.20 11.78
CA PHE A 30 5.27 2.07 11.90
C PHE A 30 4.67 1.24 10.75
N ILE A 31 5.08 1.49 9.51
CA ILE A 31 4.59 0.75 8.33
C ILE A 31 5.05 -0.70 8.39
N GLU A 32 6.33 -0.97 8.68
CA GLU A 32 6.90 -2.32 8.80
C GLU A 32 6.20 -3.13 9.89
N ASN A 33 5.93 -2.54 11.07
CA ASN A 33 5.16 -3.21 12.12
C ASN A 33 3.71 -3.51 11.68
N SER A 34 3.06 -2.55 11.02
CA SER A 34 1.69 -2.72 10.50
C SER A 34 1.61 -3.79 9.40
N VAL A 35 2.61 -3.83 8.53
CA VAL A 35 2.77 -4.82 7.45
C VAL A 35 3.03 -6.22 8.03
N ASN A 36 3.93 -6.34 9.00
CA ASN A 36 4.20 -7.61 9.68
C ASN A 36 2.96 -8.17 10.39
N LEU A 37 2.10 -7.30 10.94
CA LEU A 37 0.85 -7.69 11.60
C LEU A 37 -0.27 -8.06 10.61
N CYS A 38 -0.47 -7.25 9.57
CA CYS A 38 -1.63 -7.36 8.68
C CYS A 38 -1.41 -8.24 7.44
N GLN A 39 -0.15 -8.54 7.07
CA GLN A 39 0.24 -9.35 5.91
C GLN A 39 -0.47 -8.98 4.58
N PRO A 40 -0.45 -7.70 4.15
CA PRO A 40 -1.13 -7.27 2.92
C PRO A 40 -0.40 -7.73 1.64
N ASP A 41 -1.15 -8.03 0.57
CA ASP A 41 -0.60 -8.42 -0.74
C ASP A 41 0.31 -7.37 -1.40
N GLY A 42 0.17 -6.10 -1.01
CA GLY A 42 1.01 -4.99 -1.47
C GLY A 42 0.80 -3.72 -0.65
N LEU A 43 1.78 -2.81 -0.77
CA LEU A 43 1.78 -1.50 -0.11
C LEU A 43 1.69 -0.39 -1.17
N HIS A 44 0.76 0.54 -1.01
CA HIS A 44 0.64 1.75 -1.81
C HIS A 44 0.93 2.96 -0.93
N ILE A 45 2.02 3.68 -1.20
CA ILE A 45 2.34 4.93 -0.50
C ILE A 45 1.71 6.06 -1.31
N CYS A 46 0.67 6.68 -0.76
CA CYS A 46 -0.09 7.72 -1.46
C CYS A 46 0.73 9.00 -1.64
N ASP A 47 0.72 9.59 -2.84
CA ASP A 47 1.38 10.86 -3.13
C ASP A 47 0.43 12.07 -3.07
N GLY A 48 -0.89 11.85 -3.14
CA GLY A 48 -1.92 12.88 -3.02
C GLY A 48 -2.20 13.67 -4.31
N SER A 49 -1.64 13.29 -5.44
CA SER A 49 -1.95 13.90 -6.73
C SER A 49 -3.35 13.54 -7.25
N ASP A 50 -3.87 14.41 -8.12
CA ASP A 50 -5.09 14.11 -8.88
C ASP A 50 -4.89 12.97 -9.91
N GLU A 51 -3.65 12.65 -10.31
CA GLU A 51 -3.38 11.45 -11.11
C GLU A 51 -3.67 10.17 -10.32
N GLU A 52 -3.18 10.09 -9.09
CA GLU A 52 -3.48 9.02 -8.14
C GLU A 52 -4.99 8.92 -7.88
N ASN A 53 -5.63 10.05 -7.52
CA ASN A 53 -7.07 10.13 -7.27
C ASN A 53 -7.90 9.61 -8.46
N ARG A 54 -7.64 10.10 -9.69
CA ARG A 54 -8.32 9.64 -10.93
C ARG A 54 -8.06 8.17 -11.26
N SER A 55 -6.99 7.59 -10.74
CA SER A 55 -6.64 6.18 -10.97
C SER A 55 -7.34 5.27 -9.96
N ILE A 56 -7.36 5.66 -8.68
CA ILE A 56 -8.12 4.97 -7.62
C ILE A 56 -9.63 5.05 -7.90
N LEU A 57 -10.15 6.20 -8.32
CA LEU A 57 -11.57 6.35 -8.69
C LEU A 57 -11.96 5.46 -9.87
N ARG A 58 -11.08 5.26 -10.86
CA ARG A 58 -11.33 4.32 -11.98
C ARG A 58 -11.31 2.87 -11.49
N LEU A 59 -10.33 2.48 -10.69
CA LEU A 59 -10.27 1.14 -10.11
C LEU A 59 -11.53 0.78 -9.31
N LEU A 60 -12.05 1.73 -8.51
CA LEU A 60 -13.27 1.55 -7.72
C LEU A 60 -14.55 1.52 -8.58
N GLU A 61 -14.58 2.21 -9.72
CA GLU A 61 -15.69 2.15 -10.68
C GLU A 61 -15.65 0.83 -11.49
N GLU A 62 -14.47 0.39 -11.93
CA GLU A 62 -14.27 -0.89 -12.62
C GLU A 62 -14.59 -2.11 -11.73
N GLN A 63 -14.32 -2.02 -10.43
CA GLN A 63 -14.73 -3.00 -9.42
C GLN A 63 -16.21 -2.89 -9.01
N GLY A 64 -16.95 -1.87 -9.49
CA GLY A 64 -18.35 -1.65 -9.15
C GLY A 64 -18.61 -1.17 -7.70
N VAL A 65 -17.57 -0.74 -6.98
CA VAL A 65 -17.65 -0.21 -5.61
C VAL A 65 -18.25 1.20 -5.61
N ILE A 66 -17.95 1.99 -6.65
CA ILE A 66 -18.56 3.30 -6.88
C ILE A 66 -19.15 3.40 -8.30
N LYS A 67 -19.86 4.49 -8.57
CA LYS A 67 -20.41 4.80 -9.90
C LYS A 67 -20.31 6.30 -10.17
N ARG A 68 -19.71 6.68 -11.30
CA ARG A 68 -19.54 8.07 -11.71
C ARG A 68 -20.88 8.73 -12.01
N LEU A 69 -21.11 9.88 -11.38
CA LEU A 69 -22.28 10.72 -11.62
C LEU A 69 -22.07 11.58 -12.89
N SER A 70 -22.14 10.97 -14.07
CA SER A 70 -21.83 11.57 -15.38
C SER A 70 -22.59 12.86 -15.75
N LYS A 71 -23.60 13.25 -14.97
CA LYS A 71 -24.29 14.56 -15.07
C LYS A 71 -23.41 15.73 -14.55
N TYR A 72 -22.41 15.43 -13.73
CA TYR A 72 -21.56 16.42 -13.06
C TYR A 72 -20.09 16.17 -13.44
N ASN A 73 -19.29 17.24 -13.48
CA ASN A 73 -17.84 17.09 -13.48
C ASN A 73 -17.34 16.96 -12.04
N ASN A 74 -16.26 16.17 -11.87
CA ASN A 74 -15.47 16.06 -10.66
C ASN A 74 -14.23 16.94 -10.83
#